data_AF-A0A535BTL4-F1
#
_entry.id   AF-A0A535BTL4-F1
#
_cell.length_a   1.000
_cell.length_b   1.000
_cell.length_c   1.000
_cell.angle_alpha   90.00
_cell.angle_beta   90.00
_cell.angle_gamma   90.00
#
_symmetry.space_group_name_H-M   'P 1'
#
loop_
_entity.id
_entity.type
_entity.pdbx_description
1 polymer ?
#
loop_
_entity_poly.entity_id
_entity_poly.type
_entity_poly.pdbx_seq_one_letter_code
_entity_poly.pdbx_strand_id
1 'polypeptide(L)'
;MRGAKPALRTLAVSKSSGPSAAALVHELSSCVTEADLVQVLYRGLGARFGYDAINLQVLERQGWYHSLPMDAGVLQDVRRRPVRESTFARQ
;
A
#
# COMPACT_ATOMS: atom_id res chain seq x y z
N MET A 1 46.32 1.60 23.24
CA MET A 1 45.84 1.36 21.86
C MET A 1 44.70 0.34 21.87
N ARG A 2 43.67 0.59 21.05
CA ARG A 2 42.57 -0.29 20.61
C ARG A 2 41.41 -0.52 21.59
N GLY A 3 40.47 0.42 21.56
CA GLY A 3 39.07 0.16 21.95
C GLY A 3 38.37 -0.67 20.89
N ALA A 4 37.68 -1.73 21.32
CA ALA A 4 36.89 -2.58 20.44
C ALA A 4 35.63 -1.83 19.99
N LYS A 5 35.48 -1.64 18.67
CA LYS A 5 34.25 -1.09 18.08
C LYS A 5 33.18 -2.18 18.05
N PRO A 6 31.96 -1.94 18.57
CA PRO A 6 30.88 -2.90 18.42
C PRO A 6 30.52 -3.02 16.95
N ALA A 7 30.52 -4.25 16.43
CA ALA A 7 30.10 -4.54 15.07
C ALA A 7 28.61 -4.21 14.95
N LEU A 8 28.30 -3.18 14.17
CA LEU A 8 26.95 -2.94 13.67
C LEU A 8 26.52 -4.19 12.90
N ARG A 9 25.62 -4.97 13.50
CA ARG A 9 24.88 -6.00 12.79
C ARG A 9 24.04 -5.29 11.72
N THR A 10 24.57 -5.22 10.51
CA THR A 10 23.77 -4.91 9.34
C THR A 10 22.69 -5.99 9.29
N LEU A 11 21.46 -5.61 9.65
CA LEU A 11 20.29 -6.41 9.35
C LEU A 11 20.29 -6.52 7.83
N ALA A 12 20.78 -7.64 7.31
CA ALA A 12 20.52 -8.03 5.95
C ALA A 12 19.00 -8.09 5.87
N VAL A 13 18.38 -7.04 5.34
CA VAL A 13 17.02 -7.09 4.86
C VAL A 13 17.06 -8.17 3.79
N SER A 14 16.75 -9.39 4.21
CA SER A 14 16.42 -10.46 3.29
C SER A 14 15.37 -9.84 2.39
N LYS A 15 15.72 -9.62 1.11
CA LYS A 15 14.73 -9.31 0.08
C LYS A 15 13.72 -10.44 0.17
N SER A 16 12.65 -10.25 0.93
CA SER A 16 11.44 -11.02 0.79
C SER A 16 11.12 -10.89 -0.68
N SER A 17 11.22 -12.00 -1.42
CA SER A 17 10.81 -12.05 -2.81
C SER A 17 9.30 -11.92 -2.80
N GLY A 18 8.81 -10.70 -2.61
CA GLY A 18 7.42 -10.35 -2.83
C GLY A 18 7.01 -10.78 -4.25
N PRO A 19 5.71 -10.87 -4.51
CA PRO A 19 5.21 -11.33 -5.80
C PRO A 19 5.87 -10.55 -6.95
N SER A 20 6.16 -11.27 -8.04
CA SER A 20 6.62 -10.60 -9.27
C SER A 20 5.54 -9.63 -9.75
N ALA A 21 5.93 -8.62 -10.54
CA ALA A 21 4.95 -7.68 -11.10
C ALA A 21 3.87 -8.41 -11.92
N ALA A 22 4.25 -9.47 -12.65
CA ALA A 22 3.30 -10.30 -13.40
C ALA A 22 2.32 -11.05 -12.50
N ALA A 23 2.80 -11.59 -11.37
CA ALA A 23 1.93 -12.24 -10.39
C ALA A 23 0.97 -11.24 -9.75
N LEU A 24 1.46 -10.04 -9.39
CA LEU A 24 0.61 -8.97 -8.85
C LEU A 24 -0.48 -8.55 -9.85
N VAL A 25 -0.13 -8.36 -11.13
CA VAL A 25 -1.11 -8.04 -12.18
C VAL A 25 -2.14 -9.15 -12.35
N HIS A 26 -1.71 -10.41 -12.30
CA HIS A 26 -2.64 -11.54 -12.37
C HIS A 26 -3.61 -11.56 -11.17
N GLU A 27 -3.12 -11.35 -9.95
CA GLU A 27 -3.97 -11.26 -8.75
C GLU A 27 -4.91 -10.05 -8.79
N LEU A 28 -4.45 -8.89 -9.30
CA LEU A 28 -5.32 -7.73 -9.49
C LEU A 28 -6.44 -8.01 -10.50
N SER A 29 -6.19 -8.85 -11.51
CA SER A 29 -7.20 -9.21 -12.52
C SER A 29 -8.34 -10.08 -11.98
N SER A 30 -8.14 -10.74 -10.83
CA SER A 30 -9.17 -11.57 -10.17
C SER A 30 -9.89 -10.85 -9.03
N CYS A 31 -9.52 -9.61 -8.72
CA CYS A 31 -10.19 -8.82 -7.68
C CYS A 31 -11.63 -8.49 -8.09
N VAL A 32 -12.57 -8.69 -7.17
CA VAL A 32 -14.01 -8.44 -7.41
C VAL A 32 -14.44 -7.13 -6.74
N THR A 33 -13.79 -6.77 -5.64
CA THR A 33 -14.11 -5.60 -4.83
C THR A 33 -12.91 -4.68 -4.67
N GLU A 34 -13.17 -3.43 -4.29
CA GLU A 34 -12.13 -2.46 -3.93
C GLU A 34 -11.31 -2.93 -2.73
N ALA A 35 -11.92 -3.65 -1.79
CA ALA A 35 -11.23 -4.25 -0.66
C ALA A 35 -10.20 -5.31 -1.12
N ASP A 36 -10.55 -6.13 -2.11
CA ASP A 36 -9.63 -7.12 -2.69
C ASP A 36 -8.42 -6.41 -3.32
N LEU A 37 -8.66 -5.33 -4.06
CA LEU A 37 -7.61 -4.52 -4.68
C LEU A 37 -6.63 -3.99 -3.61
N VAL A 38 -7.14 -3.37 -2.54
CA VAL A 38 -6.30 -2.81 -1.48
C VAL A 38 -5.51 -3.91 -0.75
N GLN A 39 -6.12 -5.07 -0.50
CA GLN A 39 -5.44 -6.20 0.13
C GLN A 39 -4.31 -6.77 -0.73
N VAL A 40 -4.56 -6.99 -2.03
CA VAL A 40 -3.56 -7.48 -2.98
C VAL A 40 -2.41 -6.50 -3.10
N LEU A 41 -2.70 -5.21 -3.21
CA LEU A 41 -1.68 -4.16 -3.24
C LEU A 41 -0.90 -4.10 -1.93
N TYR A 42 -1.54 -4.23 -0.76
CA TYR A 42 -0.85 -4.19 0.53
C TYR A 42 0.15 -5.33 0.66
N ARG A 43 -0.28 -6.57 0.37
CA ARG A 43 0.60 -7.74 0.38
C ARG A 43 1.75 -7.60 -0.63
N GLY A 44 1.44 -7.15 -1.84
CA GLY A 44 2.41 -7.08 -2.93
C GLY A 44 3.44 -5.96 -2.76
N LEU A 45 2.98 -4.76 -2.40
CA LEU A 45 3.81 -3.57 -2.26
C LEU A 45 4.49 -3.51 -0.89
N GLY A 46 3.82 -3.92 0.19
CA GLY A 46 4.41 -3.97 1.53
C GLY A 46 5.64 -4.87 1.57
N ALA A 47 5.55 -6.08 1.00
CA ALA A 47 6.67 -7.03 0.96
C ALA A 47 7.86 -6.55 0.11
N ARG A 48 7.63 -5.65 -0.85
CA ARG A 48 8.65 -5.20 -1.83
C ARG A 48 9.27 -3.86 -1.50
N PHE A 49 8.47 -2.92 -0.99
CA PHE A 49 8.85 -1.53 -0.77
C PHE A 49 8.77 -1.11 0.69
N GLY A 50 8.23 -1.96 1.57
CA GLY A 50 8.10 -1.65 3.00
C GLY A 50 6.98 -0.66 3.32
N TYR A 51 6.00 -0.49 2.43
CA TYR A 51 4.81 0.30 2.73
C TYR A 51 3.94 -0.42 3.75
N ASP A 52 3.63 0.25 4.85
CA ASP A 52 2.76 -0.18 5.94
C ASP A 52 1.32 0.32 5.79
N ALA A 53 1.09 1.31 4.90
CA ALA A 53 -0.22 1.83 4.58
C ALA A 53 -0.44 2.01 3.07
N ILE A 54 -1.68 1.78 2.63
CA ILE A 54 -2.16 2.05 1.27
C ILE A 54 -3.51 2.76 1.37
N ASN A 55 -3.74 3.75 0.50
CA ASN A 55 -5.02 4.42 0.39
C ASN A 55 -5.52 4.39 -1.06
N LEU A 56 -6.63 3.68 -1.30
CA LEU A 56 -7.34 3.75 -2.57
C LEU A 56 -8.38 4.87 -2.51
N GLN A 57 -8.27 5.84 -3.42
CA GLN A 57 -9.29 6.88 -3.64
C GLN A 57 -10.02 6.62 -4.95
N VAL A 58 -11.33 6.40 -4.88
CA VAL A 58 -12.18 6.18 -6.05
C VAL A 58 -12.94 7.47 -6.35
N LEU A 59 -12.64 8.10 -7.47
CA LEU A 59 -13.28 9.34 -7.91
C LEU A 59 -14.62 9.02 -8.58
N GLU A 60 -15.70 9.61 -8.07
CA GLU A 60 -17.05 9.44 -8.58
C GLU A 60 -17.45 10.60 -9.50
N ARG A 61 -18.38 10.34 -10.43
CA ARG A 61 -18.80 11.31 -11.44
C ARG A 61 -19.48 12.56 -10.87
N GLN A 62 -20.04 12.51 -9.66
CA GLN A 62 -20.79 13.63 -9.07
C GLN A 62 -19.93 14.57 -8.21
N GLY A 63 -18.61 14.59 -8.42
CA GLY A 63 -17.71 15.45 -7.63
C GLY A 63 -17.52 14.94 -6.19
N TRP A 64 -17.75 13.64 -5.96
CA TRP A 64 -17.45 12.94 -4.72
C TRP A 64 -16.33 11.93 -4.95
N TYR A 65 -15.63 11.57 -3.89
CA TYR A 65 -14.78 10.40 -3.86
C TYR A 65 -15.01 9.66 -2.56
N HIS A 66 -14.71 8.38 -2.54
CA HIS A 66 -14.56 7.66 -1.30
C HIS A 66 -13.16 7.07 -1.22
N SER A 67 -12.72 6.87 0.02
CA SER A 67 -11.37 6.43 0.36
C SER A 67 -11.46 5.14 1.14
N LEU A 68 -10.63 4.16 0.76
CA LEU A 68 -10.45 2.88 1.44
C LEU A 68 -9.00 2.79 1.94
N PRO A 69 -8.72 3.27 3.16
CA PRO A 69 -7.40 3.17 3.75
C PRO A 69 -7.19 1.75 4.29
N MET A 70 -6.02 1.18 4.05
CA MET A 70 -5.50 0.03 4.78
C MET A 70 -4.23 0.44 5.49
N ASP A 71 -4.17 0.19 6.79
CA ASP A 71 -3.06 0.53 7.65
C ASP A 71 -2.69 -0.69 8.50
N ALA A 72 -1.42 -1.08 8.49
CA ALA A 72 -0.91 -2.28 9.15
C ALA A 72 -1.73 -3.55 8.83
N GLY A 73 -2.24 -3.65 7.59
CA GLY A 73 -3.05 -4.78 7.12
C GLY A 73 -4.52 -4.74 7.56
N VAL A 74 -4.95 -3.67 8.23
CA VAL A 74 -6.33 -3.48 8.69
C VAL A 74 -7.02 -2.46 7.78
N LEU A 75 -8.15 -2.87 7.19
CA LEU A 75 -9.02 -1.97 6.43
C LEU A 75 -9.71 -1.01 7.41
N GLN A 76 -9.57 0.28 7.15
CA GLN A 76 -10.14 1.36 7.94
C GLN A 76 -11.51 1.79 7.40
N ASP A 77 -12.22 2.60 8.16
CA ASP A 77 -13.54 3.09 7.79
C ASP A 77 -13.54 3.85 6.45
N VAL A 78 -14.46 3.44 5.57
CA VAL A 78 -14.72 4.13 4.30
C VAL A 78 -15.38 5.47 4.57
N ARG A 79 -14.82 6.54 4.00
CA ARG A 79 -15.39 7.88 4.09
C ARG A 79 -15.61 8.46 2.71
N ARG A 80 -16.80 8.99 2.47
CA ARG A 80 -17.15 9.74 1.26
C ARG A 80 -16.93 11.23 1.50
N ARG A 81 -16.20 11.88 0.59
CA ARG A 81 -15.80 13.29 0.70
C ARG A 81 -15.87 13.99 -0.67
N PRO A 82 -15.95 15.33 -0.72
CA PRO A 82 -15.92 16.07 -1.98
C PRO A 82 -14.59 15.86 -2.73
N VAL A 83 -14.61 15.71 -4.07
CA VAL A 83 -13.39 15.51 -4.91
C VAL A 83 -12.34 16.59 -4.71
N ARG A 84 -12.74 17.83 -4.40
CA ARG A 84 -11.82 18.93 -4.08
C ARG A 84 -10.91 18.67 -2.87
N GLU A 85 -11.26 17.70 -2.02
CA GLU A 85 -10.48 17.24 -0.87
C GLU A 85 -9.67 15.98 -1.18
N SER A 86 -9.74 15.46 -2.41
CA SER A 86 -8.91 14.33 -2.85
C SER A 86 -7.47 14.77 -3.11
N THR A 87 -6.54 13.82 -3.11
CA THR A 87 -5.14 14.08 -3.46
C THR A 87 -5.00 14.57 -4.91
N PHE A 88 -5.99 14.26 -5.77
CA PHE A 88 -6.01 14.61 -7.19
C PHE A 88 -6.59 16.00 -7.48
N ALA A 89 -7.12 16.71 -6.48
CA ALA A 89 -7.78 18.01 -6.67
C ALA A 89 -6.84 19.17 -7.07
N ARG A 90 -5.53 18.99 -6.92
CA ARG A 90 -4.52 20.05 -7.10
C ARG A 90 -3.53 19.76 -8.23
N GLN A 91 -3.83 18.80 -9.11
CA GLN A 91 -2.99 18.48 -10.26
C GLN A 91 -3.23 19.45 -11.42
#